data_AF-A0A496X8D0-F1
#
_entry.id   AF-A0A496X8D0-F1
#
_cell.length_a   1.000
_cell.length_b   1.000
_cell.length_c   1.000
_cell.angle_alpha   90.00
_cell.angle_beta   90.00
_cell.angle_gamma   90.00
#
_symmetry.space_group_name_H-M   'P 1'
#
loop_
_entity.id
_entity.type
_entity.pdbx_description
1 polymer ?
#
loop_
_entity_poly.entity_id
_entity_poly.type
_entity_poly.pdbx_seq_one_letter_code
_entity_poly.pdbx_strand_id
1 'polypeptide(L)'
;MSPVDPYDRLRPSTDIEECECEVVTHLLLIIGWMSENPISCGECRREVDPERLRLTTKEVDLVAGWNVVSNSLYWLWLDSGEYEEYAKARLSDPTSQINTDGMKVAEMLSARLPTRLWYYSDTDDGTLIECPVCARPLDTNVKWGTGDCPVCKIRM
;
A
#
# COMPACT_ATOMS: atom_id res chain seq x y z
N MET A 1 -23.66 -24.07 -0.70
CA MET A 1 -22.42 -23.29 -0.82
C MET A 1 -22.58 -22.13 0.13
N SER A 2 -21.85 -22.13 1.25
CA SER A 2 -21.84 -20.99 2.17
C SER A 2 -21.42 -19.73 1.39
N PRO A 3 -21.99 -18.55 1.66
CA PRO A 3 -21.53 -17.32 1.02
C PRO A 3 -20.04 -17.17 1.35
N VAL A 4 -19.20 -17.16 0.32
CA VAL A 4 -17.77 -16.87 0.45
C VAL A 4 -17.67 -15.50 1.11
N ASP A 5 -17.00 -15.43 2.25
CA ASP A 5 -16.83 -14.17 2.95
C ASP A 5 -15.98 -13.27 2.04
N PRO A 6 -16.46 -12.08 1.65
CA PRO A 6 -15.67 -11.19 0.81
C PRO A 6 -14.30 -10.87 1.42
N TYR A 7 -14.17 -10.88 2.75
CA TYR A 7 -12.92 -10.64 3.45
C TYR A 7 -11.87 -11.75 3.26
N ASP A 8 -12.27 -12.96 2.85
CA ASP A 8 -11.36 -14.07 2.56
C ASP A 8 -10.32 -13.70 1.48
N ARG A 9 -10.63 -12.72 0.61
CA ARG A 9 -9.70 -12.23 -0.44
C ARG A 9 -8.53 -11.40 0.10
N LEU A 10 -8.67 -10.89 1.32
CA LEU A 10 -7.67 -10.10 2.03
C LEU A 10 -7.22 -10.79 3.31
N ARG A 11 -7.64 -12.05 3.53
CA ARG A 11 -7.16 -12.85 4.66
C ARG A 11 -6.06 -13.75 4.16
N PRO A 12 -4.83 -13.59 4.67
CA PRO A 12 -3.74 -14.44 4.27
C PRO A 12 -4.03 -15.90 4.61
N SER A 13 -3.69 -16.81 3.70
CA SER A 13 -3.79 -18.26 3.91
C SER A 13 -2.81 -18.83 4.96
N THR A 14 -1.94 -18.00 5.52
CA THR A 14 -0.92 -18.33 6.53
C THR A 14 -1.01 -17.40 7.74
N ASP A 15 -0.55 -17.84 8.92
CA ASP A 15 -0.47 -16.98 10.11
C ASP A 15 0.47 -15.79 9.86
N ILE A 16 -0.10 -14.62 9.60
CA ILE A 16 0.63 -13.35 9.49
C ILE A 16 0.48 -12.57 10.80
N GLU A 17 1.50 -11.78 11.15
CA GLU A 17 1.42 -10.88 12.30
C GLU A 17 0.31 -9.84 12.10
N GLU A 18 -0.82 -10.05 12.76
CA GLU A 18 -1.93 -9.10 12.81
C GLU A 18 -1.62 -7.91 13.74
N CYS A 19 -2.19 -6.75 13.44
CA CYS A 19 -2.03 -5.59 14.29
C CYS A 19 -2.92 -5.69 15.55
N GLU A 20 -2.27 -5.86 16.70
CA GLU A 20 -2.91 -5.90 18.02
C GLU A 20 -3.20 -4.51 18.61
N CYS A 21 -3.02 -3.43 17.86
CA CYS A 21 -3.34 -2.08 18.35
C CYS A 21 -4.83 -1.97 18.70
N GLU A 22 -5.13 -1.48 19.91
CA GLU A 22 -6.50 -1.26 20.40
C GLU A 22 -7.27 -0.25 19.53
N VAL A 23 -6.59 0.82 19.10
CA VAL A 23 -7.13 1.84 18.20
C VAL A 23 -6.19 2.04 17.03
N VAL A 24 -6.70 1.85 15.81
CA VAL A 24 -5.97 2.15 14.58
C VAL A 24 -6.30 3.59 14.15
N THR A 25 -5.31 4.47 14.24
CA THR A 25 -5.50 5.91 13.95
C THR A 25 -5.30 6.25 12.48
N HIS A 26 -4.43 5.51 11.80
CA HIS A 26 -4.12 5.69 10.38
C HIS A 26 -3.64 4.38 9.76
N LEU A 27 -3.86 4.25 8.46
CA LEU A 27 -3.53 3.08 7.66
C LEU A 27 -2.43 3.40 6.64
N LEU A 28 -1.69 2.37 6.27
CA LEU A 28 -0.72 2.35 5.19
C LEU A 28 -1.17 1.29 4.19
N LEU A 29 -1.33 1.70 2.94
CA LEU A 29 -1.56 0.78 1.83
C LEU A 29 -0.19 0.50 1.21
N ILE A 30 0.35 -0.69 1.43
CA ILE A 30 1.75 -0.98 1.11
C ILE A 30 1.91 -1.64 -0.27
N ILE A 31 2.77 -1.06 -1.11
CA ILE A 31 3.22 -1.68 -2.37
C ILE A 31 4.30 -2.72 -2.05
N GLY A 32 4.18 -3.93 -2.63
CA GLY A 32 5.20 -4.97 -2.49
C GLY A 32 5.26 -5.61 -1.10
N TRP A 33 4.16 -5.54 -0.34
CA TRP A 33 4.06 -6.16 0.99
C TRP A 33 4.11 -7.70 0.93
N MET A 34 4.07 -8.30 -0.27
CA MET A 34 4.18 -9.74 -0.54
C MET A 34 3.18 -10.61 0.25
N SER A 35 2.10 -9.99 0.73
CA SER A 35 0.97 -10.61 1.40
C SER A 35 -0.33 -10.30 0.64
N GLU A 36 -1.37 -11.08 0.92
CA GLU A 36 -2.72 -10.93 0.38
C GLU A 36 -3.40 -9.66 0.89
N ASN A 37 -3.01 -9.17 2.08
CA ASN A 37 -3.51 -7.93 2.67
C ASN A 37 -2.49 -6.78 2.57
N PRO A 38 -2.67 -5.80 1.69
CA PRO A 38 -1.77 -4.66 1.62
C PRO A 38 -2.06 -3.60 2.69
N ILE A 39 -3.10 -3.78 3.52
CA ILE A 39 -3.52 -2.77 4.50
C ILE A 39 -2.77 -3.02 5.82
N SER A 40 -1.83 -2.13 6.12
CA SER A 40 -1.08 -2.15 7.36
C SER A 40 -1.47 -0.96 8.25
N CYS A 41 -1.32 -1.11 9.56
CA CYS A 41 -1.52 0.00 10.49
C CYS A 41 -0.28 0.90 10.48
N GLY A 42 -0.46 2.21 10.50
CA GLY A 42 0.65 3.15 10.44
C GLY A 42 1.53 3.22 11.69
N GLU A 43 1.09 2.64 12.81
CA GLU A 43 1.87 2.57 14.06
C GLU A 43 2.71 1.30 14.18
N CYS A 44 2.05 0.14 14.02
CA CYS A 44 2.63 -1.19 14.21
C CYS A 44 3.19 -1.77 12.90
N ARG A 45 2.80 -1.23 11.73
CA ARG A 45 3.11 -1.74 10.37
C ARG A 45 2.67 -3.19 10.13
N ARG A 46 1.83 -3.74 11.00
CA ARG A 46 1.20 -5.05 10.85
C ARG A 46 -0.12 -4.95 10.12
N GLU A 47 -0.56 -6.07 9.59
CA GLU A 47 -1.80 -6.16 8.81
C GLU A 47 -3.02 -5.86 9.67
N VAL A 48 -3.94 -5.09 9.11
CA VAL A 48 -5.20 -4.78 9.78
C VAL A 48 -6.29 -5.65 9.18
N ASP A 49 -6.99 -6.38 10.04
CA ASP A 49 -8.13 -7.20 9.61
C ASP A 49 -9.18 -6.32 8.89
N PRO A 50 -9.52 -6.65 7.62
CA PRO A 50 -10.59 -5.99 6.87
C PRO A 50 -11.93 -5.92 7.61
N GLU A 51 -12.26 -6.90 8.45
CA GLU A 51 -13.49 -6.91 9.26
C GLU A 51 -13.50 -5.76 10.27
N ARG A 52 -12.35 -5.43 10.86
CA ARG A 52 -12.21 -4.28 11.78
C ARG A 52 -12.48 -2.96 11.06
N LEU A 53 -12.18 -2.91 9.77
CA LEU A 53 -12.40 -1.75 8.90
C LEU A 53 -13.83 -1.68 8.34
N ARG A 54 -14.62 -2.75 8.47
CA ARG A 54 -15.99 -2.85 7.94
C ARG A 54 -16.07 -2.42 6.47
N LEU A 55 -15.16 -2.95 5.67
CA LEU A 55 -15.13 -2.68 4.23
C LEU A 55 -16.31 -3.37 3.53
N THR A 56 -16.88 -2.72 2.54
CA THR A 56 -17.87 -3.37 1.67
C THR A 56 -17.17 -4.32 0.72
N THR A 57 -17.89 -5.33 0.20
CA THR A 57 -17.36 -6.28 -0.79
C THR A 57 -16.69 -5.60 -1.98
N LYS A 58 -17.27 -4.49 -2.46
CA LYS A 58 -16.70 -3.74 -3.59
C LYS A 58 -15.34 -3.12 -3.25
N GLU A 59 -15.18 -2.63 -2.04
CA GLU A 59 -13.94 -2.00 -1.59
C GLU A 59 -12.86 -3.05 -1.35
N VAL A 60 -13.25 -4.21 -0.80
CA VAL A 60 -12.37 -5.38 -0.68
C VAL A 60 -11.87 -5.83 -2.04
N ASP A 61 -12.76 -5.93 -3.04
CA ASP A 61 -12.40 -6.32 -4.40
C ASP A 61 -11.44 -5.34 -5.07
N LEU A 62 -11.61 -4.04 -4.84
CA LEU A 62 -10.72 -3.01 -5.36
C LEU A 62 -9.32 -3.08 -4.73
N VAL A 63 -9.26 -3.26 -3.40
CA VAL A 63 -7.98 -3.41 -2.68
C VAL A 63 -7.26 -4.68 -3.14
N ALA A 64 -7.96 -5.81 -3.17
CA ALA A 64 -7.40 -7.10 -3.56
C ALA A 64 -6.93 -7.07 -5.03
N GLY A 65 -7.75 -6.51 -5.93
CA GLY A 65 -7.40 -6.38 -7.35
C GLY A 65 -6.17 -5.50 -7.56
N TRP A 66 -6.08 -4.37 -6.85
CA TRP A 66 -4.88 -3.54 -6.87
C TRP A 66 -3.65 -4.27 -6.33
N ASN A 67 -3.79 -5.00 -5.21
CA ASN A 67 -2.70 -5.73 -4.57
C ASN A 67 -2.11 -6.82 -5.48
N VAL A 68 -2.95 -7.56 -6.21
CA VAL A 68 -2.48 -8.57 -7.17
C VAL A 68 -1.58 -7.94 -8.22
N VAL A 69 -1.96 -6.79 -8.76
CA VAL A 69 -1.18 -6.11 -9.81
C VAL A 69 0.08 -5.47 -9.23
N SER A 70 0.01 -4.80 -8.07
CA SER A 70 1.19 -4.19 -7.43
C SER A 70 2.22 -5.25 -7.06
N ASN A 71 1.80 -6.36 -6.44
CA ASN A 71 2.71 -7.46 -6.09
C ASN A 71 3.29 -8.13 -7.32
N SER A 72 2.50 -8.32 -8.39
CA SER A 72 3.03 -8.89 -9.64
C SER A 72 4.13 -8.01 -10.25
N LEU A 73 3.94 -6.68 -10.26
CA LEU A 73 4.96 -5.74 -10.71
C LEU A 73 6.18 -5.75 -9.78
N TYR A 74 5.96 -5.84 -8.46
CA TYR A 74 7.05 -5.91 -7.51
C TYR A 74 7.91 -7.18 -7.68
N TRP A 75 7.27 -8.34 -7.91
CA TRP A 75 7.98 -9.59 -8.23
C TRP A 75 8.75 -9.51 -9.55
N LEU A 76 8.18 -8.87 -10.57
CA LEU A 76 8.90 -8.62 -11.82
C LEU A 76 10.11 -7.72 -11.60
N TRP A 77 10.00 -6.72 -10.75
CA TRP A 77 11.15 -5.90 -10.38
C TRP A 77 12.20 -6.67 -9.58
N LEU A 78 11.78 -7.59 -8.71
CA LEU A 78 12.69 -8.27 -7.77
C LEU A 78 13.54 -9.38 -8.42
N ASP A 79 13.00 -10.13 -9.39
CA ASP A 79 13.64 -11.40 -9.83
C ASP A 79 13.44 -11.72 -11.33
N SER A 80 13.10 -10.75 -12.18
CA SER A 80 12.86 -11.05 -13.60
C SER A 80 14.07 -10.87 -14.52
N GLY A 81 15.10 -10.13 -14.09
CA GLY A 81 16.21 -9.68 -14.94
C GLY A 81 15.78 -8.77 -16.08
N GLU A 82 15.12 -9.32 -17.10
CA GLU A 82 14.73 -8.64 -18.34
C GLU A 82 13.62 -7.59 -18.16
N TYR A 83 12.73 -7.78 -17.17
CA TYR A 83 11.59 -6.88 -16.94
C TYR A 83 11.79 -5.96 -15.73
N GLU A 84 12.96 -5.99 -15.09
CA GLU A 84 13.22 -5.21 -13.88
C GLU A 84 13.11 -3.71 -14.13
N GLU A 85 13.74 -3.20 -15.19
CA GLU A 85 13.68 -1.78 -15.55
C GLU A 85 12.25 -1.35 -15.89
N TYR A 86 11.50 -2.19 -16.59
CA TYR A 86 10.10 -1.93 -16.92
C TYR A 86 9.25 -1.85 -15.66
N ALA A 87 9.39 -2.82 -14.77
CA ALA A 87 8.65 -2.87 -13.52
C ALA A 87 9.00 -1.69 -12.60
N LYS A 88 10.30 -1.39 -12.45
CA LYS A 88 10.80 -0.20 -11.73
C LYS A 88 10.17 1.07 -12.27
N ALA A 89 10.20 1.29 -13.58
CA ALA A 89 9.63 2.48 -14.21
C ALA A 89 8.12 2.62 -13.93
N ARG A 90 7.37 1.52 -13.85
CA ARG A 90 5.93 1.57 -13.52
C ARG A 90 5.68 1.81 -12.03
N LEU A 91 6.51 1.26 -11.16
CA LEU A 91 6.39 1.45 -9.71
C LEU A 91 6.85 2.85 -9.27
N SER A 92 7.87 3.42 -9.94
CA SER A 92 8.45 4.72 -9.61
C SER A 92 7.77 5.90 -10.31
N ASP A 93 7.00 5.68 -11.39
CA ASP A 93 6.29 6.74 -12.10
C ASP A 93 4.99 7.13 -11.36
N PRO A 94 4.86 8.38 -10.88
CA PRO A 94 3.69 8.82 -10.13
C PRO A 94 2.40 8.83 -10.98
N THR A 95 2.54 8.90 -12.31
CA THR A 95 1.43 8.89 -13.26
C THR A 95 1.08 7.49 -13.76
N SER A 96 1.80 6.47 -13.30
CA SER A 96 1.53 5.09 -13.66
C SER A 96 0.14 4.66 -13.19
N GLN A 97 -0.42 3.68 -13.87
CA GLN A 97 -1.72 3.14 -13.51
C GLN A 97 -1.73 2.57 -12.09
N ILE A 98 -0.67 1.89 -11.66
CA ILE A 98 -0.62 1.27 -10.34
C ILE A 98 -0.60 2.31 -9.21
N ASN A 99 0.13 3.41 -9.40
CA ASN A 99 0.18 4.49 -8.42
C ASN A 99 -1.11 5.31 -8.43
N THR A 100 -1.66 5.57 -9.61
CA THR A 100 -2.97 6.25 -9.75
C THR A 100 -4.09 5.46 -9.10
N ASP A 101 -4.15 4.15 -9.34
CA ASP A 101 -5.18 3.29 -8.75
C ASP A 101 -4.93 3.07 -7.25
N GLY A 102 -3.68 2.94 -6.82
CA GLY A 102 -3.32 2.86 -5.41
C GLY A 102 -3.71 4.12 -4.62
N MET A 103 -3.51 5.31 -5.20
CA MET A 103 -3.97 6.57 -4.61
C MET A 103 -5.49 6.63 -4.50
N LYS A 104 -6.25 6.15 -5.50
CA LYS A 104 -7.72 6.07 -5.40
C LYS A 104 -8.17 5.11 -4.31
N VAL A 105 -7.51 3.95 -4.18
CA VAL A 105 -7.80 2.98 -3.10
C VAL A 105 -7.48 3.61 -1.74
N ALA A 106 -6.35 4.29 -1.60
CA ALA A 106 -6.00 5.00 -0.36
C ALA A 106 -6.98 6.15 -0.06
N GLU A 107 -7.49 6.86 -1.06
CA GLU A 107 -8.52 7.89 -0.89
C GLU A 107 -9.85 7.29 -0.42
N MET A 108 -10.27 6.17 -1.02
CA MET A 108 -11.47 5.42 -0.63
C MET A 108 -11.36 4.93 0.82
N LEU A 109 -10.21 4.37 1.22
CA LEU A 109 -9.96 3.94 2.61
C LEU A 109 -9.87 5.14 3.57
N SER A 110 -9.35 6.28 3.08
CA SER A 110 -9.30 7.55 3.83
C SER A 110 -10.66 8.07 4.27
N ALA A 111 -11.76 7.65 3.63
CA ALA A 111 -13.11 7.98 4.08
C ALA A 111 -13.46 7.38 5.46
N ARG A 112 -12.76 6.31 5.87
CA ARG A 112 -12.94 5.66 7.18
C ARG A 112 -11.82 6.02 8.14
N LEU A 113 -10.58 5.80 7.71
CA LEU A 113 -9.38 6.05 8.48
C LEU A 113 -8.34 6.70 7.58
N PRO A 114 -7.65 7.76 8.02
CA PRO A 114 -6.59 8.39 7.24
C PRO A 114 -5.63 7.33 6.68
N THR A 115 -5.63 7.15 5.36
CA THR A 115 -4.86 6.11 4.70
C THR A 115 -3.85 6.75 3.77
N ARG A 116 -2.60 6.30 3.85
CA ARG A 116 -1.54 6.76 2.95
C ARG A 116 -1.03 5.59 2.11
N LEU A 117 -0.72 5.85 0.85
CA LEU A 117 -0.06 4.88 -0.02
C LEU A 117 1.44 4.85 0.33
N TRP A 118 1.99 3.68 0.63
CA TRP A 118 3.43 3.49 0.70
C TRP A 118 3.99 3.45 -0.71
N TYR A 119 4.66 4.52 -1.11
CA TYR A 119 5.21 4.67 -2.44
C TYR A 119 6.47 3.82 -2.58
N TYR A 120 6.62 3.18 -3.73
CA TYR A 120 7.83 2.43 -4.02
C TYR A 120 9.00 3.39 -4.27
N SER A 121 10.10 3.17 -3.57
CA SER A 121 11.39 3.80 -3.85
C SER A 121 12.48 2.73 -3.84
N ASP A 122 13.34 2.78 -4.84
CA ASP A 122 14.54 1.96 -4.87
C ASP A 122 15.58 2.59 -3.94
N THR A 123 16.13 1.80 -3.01
CA THR A 123 17.16 2.27 -2.06
C THR A 123 18.46 2.66 -2.77
N ASP A 124 18.69 2.11 -3.97
CA ASP A 124 19.89 2.40 -4.76
C ASP A 124 19.83 3.78 -5.45
N ASP A 125 18.62 4.33 -5.62
CA ASP A 125 18.41 5.65 -6.24
C ASP A 125 18.60 6.82 -5.25
N GLY A 126 18.86 6.52 -3.97
CA GLY A 126 19.08 7.50 -2.90
C GLY A 126 17.81 7.96 -2.19
N THR A 127 17.98 8.62 -1.05
CA THR A 127 16.86 9.08 -0.22
C THR A 127 16.13 10.24 -0.89
N LEU A 128 14.89 10.02 -1.31
CA LEU A 128 14.01 11.07 -1.79
C LEU A 128 13.56 11.94 -0.62
N ILE A 129 13.92 13.23 -0.68
CA ILE A 129 13.54 14.26 0.32
C ILE A 129 12.30 15.04 -0.16
N GLU A 130 11.95 14.88 -1.44
CA GLU A 130 10.81 15.52 -2.10
C GLU A 130 9.80 14.48 -2.57
N CYS A 131 8.53 14.85 -2.54
CA CYS A 131 7.45 14.01 -3.02
C CYS A 131 7.51 13.87 -4.55
N PRO A 132 7.58 12.65 -5.12
CA PRO A 132 7.66 12.44 -6.57
C PRO A 132 6.42 12.95 -7.33
N VAL A 133 5.28 13.11 -6.65
CA VAL A 133 4.02 13.55 -7.28
C VAL A 133 3.91 15.08 -7.34
N CYS A 134 4.32 15.79 -6.29
CA CYS A 134 4.13 17.24 -6.19
C CYS A 134 5.41 18.07 -6.00
N ALA A 135 6.57 17.43 -5.96
CA ALA A 135 7.88 18.03 -5.73
C ALA A 135 7.97 18.90 -4.45
N ARG A 136 7.07 18.68 -3.48
CA ARG A 136 7.12 19.35 -2.18
C ARG A 136 8.05 18.58 -1.24
N PRO A 137 8.74 19.26 -0.30
CA PRO A 137 9.51 18.57 0.73
C PRO A 137 8.61 17.65 1.55
N LEU A 138 9.09 16.44 1.81
CA LEU A 138 8.41 15.47 2.66
C LEU A 138 8.55 15.88 4.13
N ASP A 139 7.53 15.60 4.93
CA ASP A 139 7.65 15.67 6.39
C ASP A 139 8.45 14.45 6.85
N THR A 140 9.68 14.70 7.30
CA THR A 140 10.60 13.64 7.77
C THR A 140 10.32 13.22 9.21
N ASN A 141 9.36 13.85 9.90
CA ASN A 141 8.96 13.48 11.25
C ASN A 141 8.01 12.27 11.26
N VAL A 142 8.45 11.19 10.60
CA VAL A 142 7.72 9.94 10.51
C VAL A 142 8.43 8.83 11.28
N LYS A 143 7.64 7.96 11.88
CA LYS A 143 8.13 6.77 12.61
C LYS A 143 8.73 5.71 11.68
N TRP A 144 8.19 5.63 10.45
CA TRP A 144 8.55 4.63 9.45
C TRP A 144 8.65 5.29 8.08
N GLY A 145 9.72 4.96 7.34
CA GLY A 145 9.99 5.50 6.02
C GLY A 145 10.92 6.72 6.03
N THR A 146 11.07 7.37 4.88
CA THR A 146 11.86 8.59 4.68
C THR A 146 11.05 9.87 4.87
N GLY A 147 9.72 9.82 4.66
CA GLY A 147 8.85 10.96 4.95
C GLY A 147 7.41 10.82 4.45
N ASP A 148 6.52 11.71 4.88
CA ASP A 148 5.14 11.75 4.38
C ASP A 148 4.79 13.05 3.63
N CYS A 149 3.97 12.90 2.59
CA CYS A 149 3.39 14.02 1.89
C CYS A 149 1.91 14.17 2.28
N PRO A 150 1.53 15.20 3.04
CA PRO A 150 0.13 15.37 3.46
C PRO A 150 -0.80 15.73 2.29
N VAL A 151 -0.25 16.29 1.20
CA VAL A 151 -1.02 16.69 0.01
C VAL A 151 -1.36 15.48 -0.85
N CYS A 152 -0.34 14.67 -1.18
CA CYS A 152 -0.51 13.52 -2.07
C CYS A 152 -0.94 12.25 -1.31
N LYS A 153 -1.01 12.30 0.03
CA LYS A 153 -1.29 11.15 0.90
C LYS A 153 -0.38 9.95 0.60
N ILE A 154 0.87 10.22 0.27
CA ILE A 154 1.89 9.18 0.11
C ILE A 154 2.82 9.19 1.31
N ARG A 155 3.36 8.02 1.61
CA ARG A 155 4.47 7.82 2.55
C ARG A 155 5.58 7.11 1.79
N MET A 156 6.81 7.54 2.02
CA MET A 156 8.03 6.91 1.53
C MET A 156 8.82 6.42 2.72
#